data_AF-A0AA38FIZ1-F1
#
_entry.id   AF-A0AA38FIZ1-F1
#
_cell.length_a   1.000
_cell.length_b   1.000
_cell.length_c   1.000
_cell.angle_alpha   90.00
_cell.angle_beta   90.00
_cell.angle_gamma   90.00
#
_symmetry.space_group_name_H-M   'P 1'
#
loop_
_entity.id
_entity.type
_entity.pdbx_description
1 polymer ?
#
loop_
_entity_poly.entity_id
_entity_poly.type
_entity_poly.pdbx_seq_one_letter_code
_entity_poly.pdbx_strand_id
1 'polypeptide(L)'
;MKRILERYRSACGGHDWNNEHEQMLCQFRNLRKENEDLHREIRYVMGEDADSLSPKQLDYLEGNLEIAAKKVRERKTEVLKYERRKTESKVNGLEQKCILLKQWLATAENLEEYDQTPPPTF
;
A
#
# COMPACT_ATOMS: atom_id res chain seq x y z
N MET A 1 -24.72 -42.66 -3.81
CA MET A 1 -23.67 -41.85 -4.46
C MET A 1 -23.28 -42.39 -5.83
N LYS A 2 -22.94 -43.68 -5.99
CA LYS A 2 -22.57 -44.29 -7.30
C LYS A 2 -23.61 -44.10 -8.43
N ARG A 3 -24.91 -44.33 -8.16
CA ARG A 3 -25.99 -44.18 -9.18
C ARG A 3 -26.18 -42.76 -9.72
N ILE A 4 -25.84 -41.73 -8.94
CA ILE A 4 -25.96 -40.32 -9.35
C ILE A 4 -24.81 -39.99 -10.30
N LEU A 5 -23.58 -40.37 -9.93
CA LEU A 5 -22.39 -40.20 -10.76
C LEU A 5 -22.52 -40.93 -12.10
N GLU A 6 -23.14 -42.11 -12.10
CA GLU A 6 -23.38 -42.92 -13.29
C GLU A 6 -24.39 -42.29 -14.25
N ARG A 7 -25.47 -41.68 -13.73
CA ARG A 7 -26.43 -40.91 -14.55
C ARG A 7 -25.79 -39.66 -15.17
N TYR A 8 -24.94 -38.95 -14.43
CA TYR A 8 -24.20 -37.81 -14.95
C TYR A 8 -23.21 -38.23 -16.05
N ARG A 9 -22.50 -39.34 -15.85
CA ARG A 9 -21.59 -39.92 -16.85
C ARG A 9 -22.29 -40.29 -18.15
N SER A 10 -23.47 -40.90 -18.07
CA SER A 10 -24.26 -41.25 -19.25
C SER A 10 -24.84 -40.03 -19.97
N ALA A 11 -25.17 -38.96 -19.24
CA ALA A 11 -25.72 -37.73 -19.84
C ALA A 11 -24.65 -36.86 -20.53
N CYS A 12 -23.40 -36.88 -20.05
CA CYS A 12 -22.29 -36.10 -20.61
C CYS A 12 -21.58 -36.78 -21.80
N GLY A 13 -22.13 -37.85 -22.38
CA GLY A 13 -21.62 -38.41 -23.63
C GLY A 13 -20.25 -39.06 -23.51
N GLY A 14 -20.08 -39.99 -22.56
CA GLY A 14 -19.09 -41.08 -22.66
C GLY A 14 -17.62 -40.70 -22.90
N HIS A 15 -17.18 -39.48 -22.59
CA HIS A 15 -15.77 -39.15 -22.63
C HIS A 15 -15.02 -39.79 -21.46
N ASP A 16 -13.69 -39.96 -21.57
CA ASP A 16 -12.80 -40.62 -20.62
C ASP A 16 -12.66 -39.83 -19.30
N TRP A 17 -13.79 -39.71 -18.59
CA TRP A 17 -13.97 -38.93 -17.36
C TRP A 17 -13.00 -39.38 -16.28
N ASN A 18 -12.52 -40.63 -16.33
CA ASN A 18 -11.51 -41.10 -15.40
C ASN A 18 -10.18 -40.35 -15.57
N ASN A 19 -9.71 -40.11 -16.80
CA ASN A 19 -8.45 -39.43 -17.05
C ASN A 19 -8.55 -37.93 -16.70
N GLU A 20 -9.63 -37.27 -17.13
CA GLU A 20 -9.86 -35.84 -16.83
C GLU A 20 -10.09 -35.61 -15.33
N HIS A 21 -10.85 -36.47 -14.67
CA HIS A 21 -11.10 -36.38 -13.24
C HIS A 21 -9.84 -36.71 -12.43
N GLU A 22 -9.03 -37.68 -12.85
CA GLU A 22 -7.75 -37.98 -12.23
C GLU A 22 -6.77 -36.80 -12.40
N GLN A 23 -6.73 -36.19 -13.58
CA GLN A 23 -5.94 -34.99 -13.85
C GLN A 23 -6.39 -33.81 -12.98
N MET A 24 -7.69 -33.56 -12.87
CA MET A 24 -8.25 -32.51 -12.02
C MET A 24 -7.96 -32.77 -10.53
N LEU A 25 -8.09 -34.01 -10.07
CA LEU A 25 -7.73 -34.39 -8.69
C LEU A 25 -6.23 -34.26 -8.43
N CYS A 26 -5.39 -34.53 -9.43
CA CYS A 26 -3.94 -34.32 -9.35
C CYS A 26 -3.63 -32.82 -9.23
N GLN A 27 -4.22 -31.99 -10.08
CA GLN A 27 -4.09 -30.53 -10.00
C GLN A 27 -4.58 -29.98 -8.67
N PHE A 28 -5.73 -30.44 -8.18
CA PHE A 28 -6.25 -30.03 -6.88
C PHE A 28 -5.31 -30.40 -5.73
N ARG A 29 -4.73 -31.62 -5.76
CA ARG A 29 -3.73 -32.04 -4.77
C ARG A 29 -2.46 -31.18 -4.83
N ASN A 30 -2.01 -30.84 -6.03
CA ASN A 30 -0.84 -29.97 -6.21
C ASN A 30 -1.10 -28.56 -5.68
N LEU A 31 -2.23 -27.95 -6.05
CA LEU A 31 -2.62 -26.63 -5.56
C LEU A 31 -2.82 -26.62 -4.04
N ARG A 32 -3.42 -27.67 -3.49
CA ARG A 32 -3.58 -27.80 -2.05
C ARG A 32 -2.23 -27.87 -1.34
N LYS A 33 -1.29 -28.65 -1.87
CA LYS A 33 0.07 -28.74 -1.32
C LYS A 33 0.78 -27.40 -1.40
N GLU A 34 0.73 -26.72 -2.54
CA GLU A 34 1.31 -25.39 -2.72
C GLU A 34 0.71 -24.38 -1.71
N ASN A 35 -0.60 -24.42 -1.51
CA ASN A 35 -1.28 -23.56 -0.54
C ASN A 35 -0.84 -23.86 0.91
N GLU A 36 -0.71 -25.14 1.28
CA GLU A 36 -0.19 -25.56 2.58
C GLU A 36 1.27 -25.12 2.79
N ASP A 37 2.10 -25.19 1.74
CA ASP A 37 3.49 -24.73 1.76
C ASP A 37 3.58 -23.19 1.89
N LEU A 38 2.75 -22.43 1.17
CA LEU A 38 2.68 -20.97 1.29
C LEU A 38 2.21 -20.52 2.68
N HIS A 39 1.19 -21.17 3.25
CA HIS A 39 0.76 -20.86 4.61
C HIS A 39 1.86 -21.15 5.64
N ARG A 40 2.64 -22.21 5.44
CA ARG A 40 3.79 -22.51 6.29
C ARG A 40 4.87 -21.42 6.17
N GLU A 41 5.15 -20.95 4.96
CA GLU A 41 6.09 -19.85 4.74
C GLU A 41 5.63 -18.56 5.42
N ILE A 42 4.32 -18.25 5.37
CA ILE A 42 3.75 -17.11 6.11
C ILE A 42 3.98 -17.27 7.61
N ARG A 43 3.76 -18.45 8.19
CA ARG A 43 4.04 -18.71 9.61
C ARG A 43 5.50 -18.41 9.96
N TYR A 44 6.45 -18.89 9.15
CA TYR A 44 7.87 -18.60 9.36
C TYR A 44 8.18 -17.11 9.30
N VAL A 45 7.66 -16.40 8.30
CA VAL A 45 7.79 -14.94 8.15
C VAL A 45 7.21 -14.19 9.36
N MET A 46 6.15 -14.73 9.96
CA MET A 46 5.54 -14.19 11.18
C MET A 46 6.31 -14.54 12.46
N GLY A 47 7.34 -15.37 12.37
CA GLY A 47 8.14 -15.85 13.52
C GLY A 47 7.51 -17.04 14.25
N GLU A 48 6.51 -17.69 13.67
CA GLU A 48 5.90 -18.90 14.19
C GLU A 48 6.69 -20.14 13.70
N ASP A 49 6.68 -21.23 14.49
CA ASP A 49 7.32 -22.52 14.15
C ASP A 49 8.84 -22.43 13.81
N ALA A 50 9.56 -21.44 14.34
CA ALA A 50 10.99 -21.22 14.03
C ALA A 50 11.90 -22.41 14.41
N ASP A 51 11.52 -23.20 15.41
CA ASP A 51 12.25 -24.40 15.84
C ASP A 51 12.31 -25.50 14.76
N SER A 52 11.42 -25.44 13.76
CA SER A 52 11.38 -26.41 12.66
C SER A 52 12.38 -26.10 11.54
N LEU A 53 13.02 -24.92 11.56
CA LEU A 53 13.97 -24.47 10.54
C LEU A 53 15.40 -24.81 10.93
N SER A 54 16.21 -25.19 9.92
CA SER A 54 17.65 -25.31 10.13
C SER A 54 18.31 -23.94 10.27
N PRO A 55 19.48 -23.82 10.94
CA PRO A 55 20.16 -22.53 11.10
C PRO A 55 20.42 -21.78 9.79
N LYS A 56 20.72 -22.49 8.70
CA LYS A 56 20.92 -21.88 7.37
C LYS A 56 19.64 -21.30 6.78
N GLN A 57 18.51 -21.96 7.00
CA GLN A 57 17.20 -21.48 6.54
C GLN A 57 16.75 -20.27 7.36
N LEU A 58 17.05 -20.27 8.66
CA LEU A 58 16.76 -19.15 9.55
C LEU A 58 17.56 -17.90 9.15
N ASP A 59 18.87 -18.04 8.88
CA ASP A 59 19.75 -16.96 8.41
C ASP A 59 19.25 -16.36 7.07
N TYR A 60 18.86 -17.23 6.13
CA TYR A 60 18.26 -16.79 4.86
C TYR A 60 16.94 -16.04 5.06
N LEU A 61 16.06 -16.54 5.93
CA LEU A 61 14.79 -15.91 6.25
C LEU A 61 15.00 -14.54 6.91
N GLU A 62 15.92 -14.44 7.86
CA GLU A 62 16.28 -13.20 8.54
C GLU A 62 16.77 -12.13 7.54
N GLY A 63 17.70 -12.49 6.66
CA GLY A 63 18.19 -11.56 5.63
C GLY A 63 17.08 -11.07 4.69
N ASN A 64 16.18 -11.96 4.29
CA ASN A 64 15.03 -11.59 3.45
C ASN A 64 14.07 -10.64 4.18
N LEU A 65 13.76 -10.93 5.45
CA LEU A 65 12.91 -10.09 6.29
C LEU A 65 13.52 -8.71 6.52
N GLU A 66 14.84 -8.64 6.76
CA GLU A 66 15.54 -7.38 6.95
C GLU A 66 15.45 -6.49 5.70
N ILE A 67 15.69 -7.06 4.51
CA ILE A 67 15.57 -6.34 3.24
C ILE A 67 14.13 -5.86 3.01
N ALA A 68 13.14 -6.71 3.26
CA ALA A 68 11.73 -6.36 3.10
C ALA A 68 11.31 -5.24 4.06
N ALA A 69 11.68 -5.36 5.34
CA ALA A 69 11.40 -4.36 6.37
C ALA A 69 12.06 -3.02 6.06
N LYS A 70 13.30 -3.03 5.56
CA LYS A 70 14.02 -1.83 5.11
C LYS A 70 13.26 -1.13 3.98
N LYS A 71 12.86 -1.86 2.93
CA LYS A 71 12.08 -1.29 1.81
C LYS A 71 10.77 -0.66 2.29
N VAL A 72 10.04 -1.32 3.19
CA VAL A 72 8.80 -0.78 3.78
C VAL A 72 9.08 0.50 4.56
N ARG A 73 10.14 0.52 5.37
CA ARG A 73 10.52 1.69 6.17
C ARG A 73 10.92 2.88 5.30
N GLU A 74 11.71 2.64 4.27
CA GLU A 74 12.09 3.66 3.28
C GLU A 74 10.86 4.26 2.63
N ARG A 75 9.94 3.41 2.13
CA ARG A 75 8.70 3.89 1.50
C ARG A 75 7.84 4.71 2.45
N LYS A 76 7.64 4.25 3.69
CA LYS A 76 6.90 5.00 4.72
C LYS A 76 7.54 6.36 4.99
N THR A 77 8.87 6.39 5.09
CA THR A 77 9.63 7.62 5.33
C THR A 77 9.46 8.61 4.17
N GLU A 78 9.53 8.14 2.92
CA GLU A 78 9.32 9.00 1.75
C GLU A 78 7.90 9.58 1.68
N VAL A 79 6.88 8.80 2.03
CA VAL A 79 5.50 9.30 2.13
C VAL A 79 5.39 10.40 3.20
N LEU A 80 5.98 10.18 4.38
CA LEU A 80 5.98 11.19 5.45
C LEU A 80 6.71 12.47 5.05
N LYS A 81 7.85 12.36 4.36
CA LYS A 81 8.59 13.52 3.83
C LYS A 81 7.75 14.28 2.80
N TYR A 82 7.06 13.57 1.91
CA TYR A 82 6.20 14.18 0.91
C TYR A 82 5.05 14.97 1.57
N GLU A 83 4.32 14.35 2.49
CA GLU A 83 3.21 15.03 3.18
C GLU A 83 3.69 16.22 4.00
N ARG A 84 4.86 16.10 4.67
CA ARG A 84 5.50 17.23 5.34
C ARG A 84 5.76 18.39 4.38
N ARG A 85 6.45 18.15 3.27
CA ARG A 85 6.75 19.19 2.27
C ARG A 85 5.48 19.84 1.73
N LYS A 86 4.45 19.05 1.45
CA LYS A 86 3.16 19.55 0.99
C LYS A 86 2.50 20.46 2.02
N THR A 87 2.57 20.12 3.31
CA THR A 87 2.07 21.01 4.38
C THR A 87 2.90 22.28 4.51
N GLU A 88 4.23 22.18 4.46
CA GLU A 88 5.15 23.33 4.52
C GLU A 88 4.90 24.29 3.34
N SER A 89 4.78 23.78 2.11
CA SER A 89 4.44 24.60 0.93
C SER A 89 3.12 25.34 1.08
N LYS A 90 2.11 24.71 1.71
CA LYS A 90 0.81 25.36 1.96
C LYS A 90 0.94 26.49 2.99
N VAL A 91 1.65 26.23 4.09
CA VAL A 91 1.89 27.23 5.15
C VAL A 91 2.63 28.43 4.56
N ASN A 92 3.74 28.20 3.87
CA ASN A 92 4.52 29.28 3.23
C ASN A 92 3.66 30.08 2.24
N GLY A 93 2.82 29.41 1.44
CA GLY A 93 1.91 30.08 0.52
C GLY A 93 0.85 30.95 1.21
N LEU A 94 0.37 30.54 2.39
CA LEU A 94 -0.55 31.35 3.20
C LEU A 94 0.18 32.52 3.86
N GLU A 95 1.36 32.31 4.41
CA GLU A 95 2.19 33.37 5.01
C GLU A 95 2.52 34.46 3.99
N GLN A 96 2.90 34.08 2.76
CA GLN A 96 3.13 35.03 1.68
C GLN A 96 1.88 35.86 1.34
N LYS A 97 0.71 35.22 1.26
CA LYS A 97 -0.56 35.93 1.04
C LYS A 97 -0.87 36.89 2.19
N CYS A 98 -0.66 36.48 3.44
CA CYS A 98 -0.86 37.34 4.61
C CYS A 98 0.09 38.54 4.61
N ILE A 99 1.37 38.34 4.26
CA ILE A 99 2.34 39.44 4.12
C ILE A 99 1.88 40.42 3.05
N LEU A 100 1.47 39.92 1.88
CA LEU A 100 0.99 40.75 0.78
C LEU A 100 -0.24 41.57 1.22
N LEU A 101 -1.25 40.92 1.82
CA LEU A 101 -2.45 41.62 2.29
C LEU A 101 -2.14 42.72 3.31
N LYS A 102 -1.20 42.48 4.25
CA LYS A 102 -0.75 43.50 5.21
C LYS A 102 -0.11 44.70 4.51
N GLN A 103 0.71 44.47 3.49
CA GLN A 103 1.31 45.56 2.70
C GLN A 103 0.23 46.38 1.97
N TRP A 104 -0.77 45.71 1.39
CA TRP A 104 -1.85 46.39 0.66
C TRP A 104 -2.73 47.24 1.59
N LEU A 105 -3.05 46.73 2.78
CA LEU A 105 -3.78 47.49 3.80
C LEU A 105 -2.99 48.73 4.22
N ALA A 106 -1.70 48.57 4.53
CA ALA A 106 -0.86 49.71 4.89
C ALA A 106 -0.79 50.76 3.77
N THR A 107 -0.69 50.35 2.50
CA THR A 107 -0.71 51.32 1.39
C THR A 107 -2.07 52.03 1.25
N ALA A 108 -3.18 51.36 1.53
CA ALA A 108 -4.51 51.97 1.47
C ALA A 108 -4.73 52.99 2.61
N GLU A 109 -4.30 52.66 3.83
CA GLU A 109 -4.34 53.57 4.99
C GLU A 109 -3.54 54.85 4.72
N ASN A 110 -2.35 54.72 4.13
CA ASN A 110 -1.54 55.89 3.73
C ASN A 110 -2.24 56.76 2.67
N LEU A 111 -2.99 56.17 1.73
CA LEU A 111 -3.72 56.93 0.71
C LEU A 111 -4.93 57.68 1.29
N GLU A 112 -5.65 57.07 2.23
CA GLU A 112 -6.73 57.75 2.96
C GLU A 112 -6.22 58.90 3.84
N GLU A 113 -5.02 58.75 4.44
CA GLU A 113 -4.39 59.81 5.24
C GLU A 113 -3.98 61.02 4.37
N TYR A 114 -3.53 60.80 3.13
CA TYR A 114 -3.22 61.88 2.18
C TYR A 114 -4.48 62.65 1.73
N ASP A 115 -5.59 61.95 1.47
CA ASP A 115 -6.85 62.56 1.00
C ASP A 115 -7.56 63.39 2.08
N GLN A 116 -7.22 63.17 3.36
CA GLN A 116 -7.73 63.92 4.51
C GLN A 116 -6.93 65.19 4.86
N THR A 117 -5.78 65.42 4.22
CA THR A 117 -5.01 66.66 4.46
C THR A 117 -5.61 67.83 3.66
N PRO A 118 -6.01 68.95 4.31
CA PRO A 118 -6.55 70.10 3.59
C PRO A 118 -5.48 70.69 2.66
N PRO A 119 -5.85 71.15 1.46
CA PRO A 119 -4.90 71.65 0.48
C PRO A 119 -4.10 72.83 1.06
N PRO A 120 -2.80 72.95 0.76
CA PRO A 120 -1.96 74.00 1.30
C PRO A 120 -2.51 75.36 0.88
N THR A 121 -2.94 76.15 1.85
CA THR A 121 -3.30 77.56 1.67
C THR A 121 -2.03 78.34 1.35
N PHE A 122 -1.97 78.88 0.14
CA PHE A 122 -1.02 79.90 -0.30
C PHE A 122 -1.21 81.22 0.44
#